data_AF-A0A8H7UDQ2-F1
#
_entry.id   AF-A0A8H7UDQ2-F1
#
_cell.length_a   1.000
_cell.length_b   1.000
_cell.length_c   1.000
_cell.angle_alpha   90.00
_cell.angle_beta   90.00
_cell.angle_gamma   90.00
#
_symmetry.space_group_name_H-M   'P 1'
#
loop_
_entity.id
_entity.type
_entity.pdbx_description
1 polymer ?
#
loop_
_entity_poly.entity_id
_entity_poly.type
_entity_poly.pdbx_seq_one_letter_code
_entity_poly.pdbx_strand_id
1 'polypeptide(L)'
;MTEIIYETTFASDSDKILCQAHSLEVCKKCNVDWSEHNVIAQSLKPSNGELPPPNAPNMPRNGQVNRLREEGNKHFKTKNYPEAIRFYSMALEVSSSRPLWEPLAFQFVREELSPVLSNRAAAYIGMKNYVDALVDAETVTQLKREWSKGWFRKGKALSGLGRQEEALEAFNTGLGFDPESEELKKAVAELDL
;
A
#
# COMPACT_ATOMS: atom_id res chain seq x y z
N MET A 1 -39.68 -2.68 14.74
CA MET A 1 -38.21 -2.54 14.84
C MET A 1 -37.87 -2.46 16.31
N THR A 2 -37.15 -3.44 16.83
CA THR A 2 -36.60 -3.39 18.20
C THR A 2 -35.48 -2.36 18.23
N GLU A 3 -35.63 -1.35 19.08
CA GLU A 3 -34.63 -0.32 19.33
C GLU A 3 -33.47 -0.94 20.11
N ILE A 4 -32.25 -0.87 19.57
CA ILE A 4 -31.04 -1.37 20.25
C ILE A 4 -30.42 -0.16 20.96
N ILE A 5 -30.45 -0.18 22.29
CA ILE A 5 -29.84 0.86 23.12
C ILE A 5 -28.45 0.37 23.53
N TYR A 6 -27.43 1.16 23.22
CA TYR A 6 -26.06 0.91 23.63
C TYR A 6 -25.68 1.81 24.80
N GLU A 7 -25.15 1.21 25.87
CA GLU A 7 -24.63 1.90 27.04
C GLU A 7 -23.11 2.09 26.91
N THR A 8 -22.65 3.34 26.95
CA THR A 8 -21.24 3.71 26.71
C THR A 8 -20.68 4.57 27.83
N THR A 9 -19.36 4.52 27.99
CA THR A 9 -18.59 5.42 28.84
C THR A 9 -17.36 5.91 28.08
N PHE A 10 -16.72 6.96 28.57
CA PHE A 10 -15.50 7.51 27.98
C PHE A 10 -14.34 7.30 28.94
N ALA A 11 -13.16 6.98 28.42
CA ALA A 11 -11.97 6.90 29.25
C ALA A 11 -11.62 8.29 29.82
N SER A 12 -11.13 8.34 31.05
CA SER A 12 -10.81 9.61 31.74
C SER A 12 -9.52 10.26 31.22
N ASP A 13 -8.66 9.49 30.56
CA ASP A 13 -7.33 9.86 30.07
C ASP A 13 -7.25 9.98 28.54
N SER A 14 -8.30 9.54 27.85
CA SER A 14 -8.35 9.47 26.40
C SER A 14 -9.80 9.60 25.94
N ASP A 15 -10.07 10.33 24.86
CA ASP A 15 -11.46 10.43 24.33
C ASP A 15 -11.88 9.14 23.58
N LYS A 16 -11.62 7.97 24.18
CA LYS A 16 -12.01 6.66 23.69
C LYS A 16 -13.35 6.27 24.30
N ILE A 17 -14.22 5.75 23.45
CA ILE A 17 -15.47 5.10 23.81
C ILE A 17 -15.13 3.71 24.35
N LEU A 18 -15.70 3.38 25.51
CA LEU A 18 -15.58 2.11 26.20
C LEU A 18 -16.97 1.58 26.56
N CYS A 19 -17.06 0.27 26.72
CA CYS A 19 -18.24 -0.37 27.31
C CYS A 19 -18.47 0.13 28.74
N GLN A 20 -19.68 0.59 29.06
CA GLN A 20 -20.00 1.16 30.38
C GLN A 20 -19.74 0.19 31.55
N ALA A 21 -20.14 -1.08 31.41
CA ALA A 21 -20.08 -2.05 32.51
C ALA A 21 -18.66 -2.58 32.80
N HIS A 22 -17.76 -2.54 31.81
CA HIS A 22 -16.47 -3.22 31.88
C HIS A 22 -15.26 -2.34 31.52
N SER A 23 -15.49 -1.11 31.05
CA SER A 23 -14.43 -0.18 30.61
C SER A 23 -13.48 -0.78 29.56
N LEU A 24 -14.02 -1.64 28.69
CA LEU A 24 -13.29 -2.26 27.59
C LEU A 24 -13.72 -1.69 26.24
N GLU A 25 -12.76 -1.48 25.35
CA GLU A 25 -13.01 -1.11 23.95
C GLU A 25 -13.73 -2.22 23.18
N VAL A 26 -13.27 -3.47 23.35
CA VAL A 26 -13.93 -4.68 22.85
C VAL A 26 -14.43 -5.50 24.03
N CYS A 27 -15.75 -5.66 24.14
CA CYS A 27 -16.37 -6.37 25.25
C CYS A 27 -17.25 -7.52 24.76
N LYS A 28 -16.73 -8.75 24.84
CA LYS A 28 -17.46 -9.97 24.49
C LYS A 28 -18.68 -10.23 25.39
N LYS A 29 -18.64 -9.77 26.65
CA LYS A 29 -19.75 -9.97 27.61
C LYS A 29 -20.96 -9.11 27.29
N CYS A 30 -20.74 -7.89 26.83
CA CYS A 30 -21.79 -6.95 26.42
C CYS A 30 -22.07 -7.00 24.92
N ASN A 31 -21.32 -7.82 24.16
CA ASN A 31 -21.39 -7.92 22.71
C ASN A 31 -21.23 -6.57 21.99
N VAL A 32 -20.24 -5.78 22.41
CA VAL A 32 -19.92 -4.47 21.80
C VAL A 32 -18.46 -4.39 21.37
N ASP A 33 -18.22 -3.69 20.26
CA ASP A 33 -16.89 -3.39 19.72
C ASP A 33 -16.85 -1.91 19.30
N TRP A 34 -16.07 -1.11 20.03
CA TRP A 34 -15.92 0.32 19.77
C TRP A 34 -14.64 0.65 18.99
N SER A 35 -13.86 -0.35 18.54
CA SER A 35 -12.55 -0.14 17.93
C SER A 35 -12.62 0.77 16.71
N GLU A 36 -13.55 0.51 15.78
CA GLU A 36 -13.72 1.35 14.58
C GLU A 36 -14.13 2.78 14.93
N HIS A 37 -15.02 2.95 15.90
CA HIS A 37 -15.48 4.26 16.36
C HIS A 37 -14.33 5.07 16.98
N ASN A 38 -13.49 4.41 17.78
CA ASN A 38 -12.31 5.03 18.39
C ASN A 38 -11.25 5.41 17.37
N VAL A 39 -11.03 4.56 16.35
CA VAL A 39 -10.12 4.86 15.24
C VAL A 39 -10.64 6.06 14.44
N ILE A 40 -11.94 6.09 14.12
CA ILE A 40 -12.55 7.22 13.41
C ILE A 40 -12.43 8.48 14.26
N ALA A 41 -12.80 8.44 15.55
CA ALA A 41 -12.72 9.59 16.44
C ALA A 41 -11.28 10.11 16.60
N GLN A 42 -10.31 9.22 16.76
CA GLN A 42 -8.89 9.58 16.82
C GLN A 42 -8.44 10.21 15.52
N SER A 43 -8.86 9.64 14.39
CA SER A 43 -8.56 10.22 13.10
C SER A 43 -9.11 11.65 13.09
N LEU A 44 -10.39 11.87 13.38
CA LEU A 44 -11.05 13.16 13.20
C LEU A 44 -10.50 14.30 14.08
N LYS A 45 -9.69 13.99 15.10
CA LYS A 45 -9.01 15.02 15.91
C LYS A 45 -7.97 15.74 15.06
N PRO A 46 -8.23 16.97 14.63
CA PRO A 46 -7.27 17.71 13.83
C PRO A 46 -6.17 18.22 14.75
N SER A 47 -4.93 18.29 14.27
CA SER A 47 -3.84 18.94 15.01
C SER A 47 -4.10 20.43 15.29
N ASN A 48 -5.03 21.06 14.55
CA ASN A 48 -5.36 22.49 14.63
C ASN A 48 -6.85 22.79 14.91
N GLY A 49 -7.68 21.79 15.25
CA GLY A 49 -9.10 22.01 15.58
C GLY A 49 -10.06 22.32 14.41
N GLU A 50 -9.61 22.25 13.16
CA GLU A 50 -10.46 22.43 11.97
C GLU A 50 -11.12 21.13 11.52
N LEU A 51 -12.42 21.17 11.19
CA LEU A 51 -13.12 20.00 10.62
C LEU A 51 -12.37 19.48 9.38
N PRO A 52 -12.34 18.14 9.17
CA PRO A 52 -11.68 17.58 8.00
C PRO A 52 -12.17 18.25 6.72
N PRO A 53 -11.27 18.67 5.83
CA PRO A 53 -11.68 19.30 4.58
C PRO A 53 -12.54 18.34 3.75
N PRO A 54 -13.37 18.87 2.83
CA PRO A 54 -14.09 18.04 1.87
C PRO A 54 -13.12 17.06 1.20
N ASN A 55 -13.64 15.89 0.82
CA ASN A 55 -12.91 14.81 0.18
C ASN A 55 -12.08 15.30 -1.04
N ALA A 56 -10.84 15.72 -0.80
CA ALA A 56 -10.01 16.44 -1.77
C ALA A 56 -8.54 15.98 -1.70
N PRO A 57 -7.78 16.06 -2.80
CA PRO A 57 -6.37 15.68 -2.82
C PRO A 57 -5.51 16.54 -1.89
N ASN A 58 -4.67 15.89 -1.07
CA ASN A 58 -3.71 16.56 -0.20
C ASN A 58 -2.36 16.78 -0.92
N MET A 59 -2.32 17.81 -1.77
CA MET A 59 -1.16 18.12 -2.63
C MET A 59 0.20 18.14 -1.89
N PRO A 60 0.33 18.74 -0.68
CA PRO A 60 1.57 18.66 0.09
C PRO A 60 2.04 17.23 0.41
N ARG A 61 1.13 16.35 0.84
CA ARG A 61 1.44 14.95 1.15
C ARG A 61 1.80 14.16 -0.10
N ASN A 62 1.02 14.32 -1.18
CA ASN A 62 1.33 13.71 -2.48
C ASN A 62 2.72 14.16 -2.99
N GLY A 63 3.06 15.45 -2.81
CA GLY A 63 4.40 15.97 -3.10
C GLY A 63 5.48 15.36 -2.22
N GLN A 64 5.20 15.09 -0.95
CA GLN A 64 6.14 14.40 -0.05
C GLN A 64 6.41 12.95 -0.49
N VAL A 65 5.38 12.20 -0.85
CA VAL A 65 5.54 10.82 -1.34
C VAL A 65 6.37 10.79 -2.63
N ASN A 66 6.09 11.71 -3.56
CA ASN A 66 6.88 11.84 -4.79
C ASN A 66 8.35 12.18 -4.52
N ARG A 67 8.63 13.11 -3.59
CA ARG A 67 10.01 13.44 -3.20
C ARG A 67 10.75 12.23 -2.63
N LEU A 68 10.13 11.47 -1.73
CA LEU A 68 10.73 10.26 -1.15
C LEU A 68 10.99 9.20 -2.23
N ARG A 69 10.04 9.00 -3.15
CA ARG A 69 10.23 8.12 -4.32
C ARG A 69 11.41 8.57 -5.18
N GLU A 70 11.56 9.86 -5.43
CA GLU A 70 12.68 10.40 -6.21
C GLU A 70 14.03 10.21 -5.52
N GLU A 71 14.12 10.38 -4.20
CA GLU A 71 15.32 10.04 -3.44
C GLU A 71 15.64 8.54 -3.53
N GLY A 72 14.63 7.68 -3.37
CA GLY A 72 14.78 6.24 -3.60
C GLY A 72 15.32 5.92 -5.01
N ASN A 73 14.82 6.62 -6.03
CA ASN A 73 15.29 6.47 -7.41
C ASN A 73 16.76 6.88 -7.59
N LYS A 74 17.24 7.90 -6.88
CA LYS A 74 18.66 8.31 -6.90
C LYS A 74 19.55 7.20 -6.35
N HIS A 75 19.19 6.61 -5.21
CA HIS A 75 19.91 5.48 -4.62
C HIS A 75 19.81 4.22 -5.49
N PHE A 76 18.67 4.00 -6.14
CA PHE A 76 18.51 2.87 -7.07
C PHE A 76 19.46 2.99 -8.27
N LYS A 77 19.62 4.19 -8.84
CA LYS A 77 20.56 4.44 -9.96
C LYS A 77 22.01 4.15 -9.58
N THR A 78 22.40 4.41 -8.34
CA THR A 78 23.75 4.11 -7.82
C THR A 78 23.89 2.66 -7.34
N LYS A 79 22.87 1.81 -7.57
CA LYS A 79 22.78 0.41 -7.10
C LYS A 79 22.85 0.26 -5.57
N ASN A 80 22.64 1.33 -4.82
CA ASN A 80 22.50 1.27 -3.37
C ASN A 80 21.05 0.87 -3.02
N TYR A 81 20.75 -0.42 -3.21
CA TYR A 81 19.40 -0.96 -3.02
C TYR A 81 18.87 -0.85 -1.59
N PRO A 82 19.65 -1.07 -0.51
CA PRO A 82 19.16 -0.93 0.86
C PRO A 82 18.60 0.47 1.16
N GLU A 83 19.33 1.52 0.79
CA GLU A 83 18.84 2.89 0.99
C GLU A 83 17.66 3.21 0.06
N ALA A 84 17.65 2.71 -1.17
CA ALA A 84 16.52 2.86 -2.06
C ALA A 84 15.24 2.26 -1.45
N ILE A 85 15.32 1.04 -0.90
CA ILE A 85 14.22 0.37 -0.21
C ILE A 85 13.76 1.16 1.01
N ARG A 86 14.68 1.74 1.78
CA ARG A 86 14.35 2.59 2.93
C ARG A 86 13.50 3.79 2.50
N PHE A 87 13.92 4.52 1.47
CA PHE A 87 13.16 5.67 0.97
C PHE A 87 11.81 5.29 0.36
N TYR A 88 11.73 4.20 -0.41
CA TYR A 88 10.45 3.71 -0.91
C TYR A 88 9.51 3.28 0.23
N SER A 89 10.04 2.64 1.27
CA SER A 89 9.24 2.25 2.44
C SER A 89 8.74 3.46 3.22
N MET A 90 9.55 4.50 3.37
CA MET A 90 9.09 5.78 3.93
C MET A 90 7.99 6.43 3.06
N ALA A 91 8.10 6.35 1.73
CA ALA A 91 7.10 6.88 0.82
C ALA A 91 5.75 6.14 0.98
N LEU A 92 5.79 4.82 1.15
CA LEU A 92 4.61 4.01 1.44
C LEU A 92 4.02 4.33 2.81
N GLU A 93 4.86 4.49 3.84
CA GLU A 93 4.43 4.84 5.20
C GLU A 93 3.67 6.18 5.23
N VAL A 94 4.18 7.21 4.53
CA VAL A 94 3.51 8.51 4.43
C VAL A 94 2.15 8.40 3.75
N SER A 95 2.00 7.44 2.84
CA SER A 95 0.77 7.21 2.08
C SER A 95 -0.21 6.30 2.85
N SER A 96 0.27 5.32 3.61
CA SER A 96 -0.57 4.48 4.50
C SER A 96 -1.00 5.22 5.76
N SER A 97 -0.22 6.19 6.24
CA SER A 97 -0.56 7.06 7.36
C SER A 97 -1.56 8.17 6.99
N ARG A 98 -2.28 8.03 5.87
CA ARG A 98 -3.31 8.99 5.46
C ARG A 98 -4.53 8.85 6.38
N PRO A 99 -5.11 9.96 6.84
CA PRO A 99 -6.32 9.89 7.63
C PRO A 99 -7.48 9.26 6.85
N LEU A 100 -8.46 8.68 7.54
CA LEU A 100 -9.56 7.95 6.90
C LEU A 100 -10.47 8.82 6.02
N TRP A 101 -10.59 10.11 6.30
CA TRP A 101 -11.31 11.05 5.42
C TRP A 101 -10.49 11.48 4.20
N GLU A 102 -9.16 11.27 4.22
CA GLU A 102 -8.39 11.37 2.99
C GLU A 102 -8.73 10.14 2.14
N PRO A 103 -9.24 10.34 0.93
CA PRO A 103 -9.64 9.26 0.03
C PRO A 103 -8.44 8.40 -0.39
N LEU A 104 -8.25 7.27 0.29
CA LEU A 104 -7.36 6.19 -0.14
C LEU A 104 -7.78 5.61 -1.51
N ALA A 105 -9.06 5.77 -1.87
CA ALA A 105 -9.66 5.23 -3.08
C ALA A 105 -9.48 6.11 -4.34
N PHE A 106 -8.86 7.29 -4.27
CA PHE A 106 -8.66 8.07 -5.49
C PHE A 106 -7.64 7.40 -6.41
N GLN A 107 -7.90 7.53 -7.72
CA GLN A 107 -6.96 7.21 -8.79
C GLN A 107 -5.54 7.68 -8.42
N PHE A 108 -5.40 8.88 -7.86
CA PHE A 108 -4.12 9.44 -7.41
C PHE A 108 -3.34 8.55 -6.43
N VAL A 109 -3.98 7.89 -5.46
CA VAL A 109 -3.26 7.02 -4.51
C VAL A 109 -2.77 5.76 -5.22
N ARG A 110 -3.58 5.18 -6.10
CA ARG A 110 -3.15 4.04 -6.94
C ARG A 110 -2.01 4.42 -7.88
N GLU A 111 -2.11 5.59 -8.51
CA GLU A 111 -1.09 6.16 -9.41
C GLU A 111 0.21 6.52 -8.68
N GLU A 112 0.14 6.87 -7.41
CA GLU A 112 1.29 7.19 -6.56
C GLU A 112 1.96 5.93 -6.00
N LEU A 113 1.18 5.02 -5.43
CA LEU A 113 1.68 3.81 -4.77
C LEU A 113 2.27 2.81 -5.76
N SER A 114 1.63 2.63 -6.92
CA SER A 114 2.05 1.58 -7.86
C SER A 114 3.50 1.77 -8.35
N PRO A 115 3.94 2.98 -8.76
CA PRO A 115 5.35 3.24 -9.05
C PRO A 115 6.30 3.01 -7.87
N VAL A 116 5.89 3.37 -6.65
CA VAL A 116 6.74 3.20 -5.46
C VAL A 116 6.96 1.70 -5.18
N LEU A 117 5.87 0.92 -5.13
CA LEU A 117 5.92 -0.53 -4.93
C LEU A 117 6.70 -1.22 -6.06
N SER A 118 6.47 -0.84 -7.33
CA SER A 118 7.19 -1.40 -8.47
C SER A 118 8.69 -1.12 -8.42
N ASN A 119 9.10 0.08 -7.96
CA ASN A 119 10.51 0.43 -7.79
C ASN A 119 11.14 -0.27 -6.58
N ARG A 120 10.40 -0.45 -5.49
CA ARG A 120 10.85 -1.22 -4.32
C ARG A 120 11.00 -2.70 -4.66
N ALA A 121 10.06 -3.29 -5.39
CA ALA A 121 10.18 -4.63 -5.95
C ALA A 121 11.43 -4.78 -6.83
N ALA A 122 11.72 -3.78 -7.67
CA ALA A 122 12.94 -3.77 -8.47
C ALA A 122 14.21 -3.78 -7.62
N ALA A 123 14.22 -3.02 -6.51
CA ALA A 123 15.36 -2.96 -5.60
C ALA A 123 15.54 -4.29 -4.86
N TYR A 124 14.44 -4.92 -4.42
CA TYR A 124 14.47 -6.26 -3.83
C TYR A 124 14.98 -7.32 -4.82
N ILE A 125 14.54 -7.29 -6.08
CA ILE A 125 15.08 -8.15 -7.16
C ILE A 125 16.59 -7.93 -7.31
N GLY A 126 17.05 -6.68 -7.29
CA GLY A 126 18.48 -6.33 -7.34
C GLY A 126 19.30 -6.91 -6.18
N MET A 127 18.67 -7.11 -5.02
CA MET A 127 19.25 -7.79 -3.85
C MET A 127 19.01 -9.30 -3.82
N LYS A 128 18.38 -9.87 -4.86
CA LYS A 128 17.92 -11.27 -4.91
C LYS A 128 16.94 -11.64 -3.79
N ASN A 129 16.28 -10.65 -3.20
CA ASN A 129 15.20 -10.87 -2.25
C ASN A 129 13.88 -10.99 -3.00
N TYR A 130 13.65 -12.16 -3.59
CA TYR A 130 12.54 -12.35 -4.51
C TYR A 130 11.17 -12.49 -3.82
N VAL A 131 11.14 -12.88 -2.53
CA VAL A 131 9.90 -12.99 -1.77
C VAL A 131 9.28 -11.61 -1.53
N ASP A 132 10.06 -10.67 -1.00
CA ASP A 132 9.56 -9.30 -0.77
C ASP A 132 9.24 -8.59 -2.10
N ALA A 133 10.03 -8.87 -3.15
CA ALA A 133 9.73 -8.37 -4.49
C ALA A 133 8.38 -8.89 -5.02
N LEU A 134 8.06 -10.17 -4.78
CA LEU A 134 6.82 -10.77 -5.21
C LEU A 134 5.62 -10.13 -4.49
N VAL A 135 5.72 -9.93 -3.17
CA VAL A 135 4.67 -9.27 -2.37
C VAL A 135 4.36 -7.87 -2.93
N ASP A 136 5.41 -7.07 -3.18
CA ASP A 136 5.24 -5.73 -3.76
C ASP A 136 4.64 -5.79 -5.17
N ALA A 137 5.12 -6.70 -6.02
CA ALA A 137 4.63 -6.85 -7.39
C ALA A 137 3.17 -7.31 -7.45
N GLU A 138 2.76 -8.25 -6.59
CA GLU A 138 1.37 -8.70 -6.49
C GLU A 138 0.46 -7.56 -6.06
N THR A 139 0.90 -6.78 -5.05
CA THR A 139 0.17 -5.58 -4.62
C THR A 139 -0.01 -4.61 -5.79
N VAL A 140 1.02 -4.39 -6.61
CA VAL A 140 0.90 -3.55 -7.82
C VAL A 140 -0.12 -4.11 -8.80
N THR A 141 -0.11 -5.42 -9.08
CA THR A 141 -1.08 -6.03 -10.02
C THR A 141 -2.53 -5.97 -9.52
N GLN A 142 -2.74 -5.92 -8.20
CA GLN A 142 -4.06 -5.70 -7.60
C GLN A 142 -4.49 -4.23 -7.66
N LEU A 143 -3.55 -3.29 -7.48
CA LEU A 143 -3.82 -1.86 -7.52
C LEU A 143 -4.04 -1.33 -8.95
N LYS A 144 -3.24 -1.80 -9.91
CA LYS A 144 -3.25 -1.39 -11.32
C LYS A 144 -3.05 -2.59 -12.24
N ARG A 145 -4.14 -3.30 -12.49
CA ARG A 145 -4.13 -4.54 -13.28
C ARG A 145 -3.65 -4.32 -14.71
N GLU A 146 -4.03 -3.20 -15.32
CA GLU A 146 -3.69 -2.83 -16.69
C GLU A 146 -2.24 -2.36 -16.87
N TRP A 147 -1.48 -2.20 -15.78
CA TRP A 147 -0.12 -1.67 -15.84
C TRP A 147 0.92 -2.79 -16.04
N SER A 148 1.36 -2.96 -17.29
CA SER A 148 2.30 -4.01 -17.72
C SER A 148 3.57 -4.13 -16.86
N LYS A 149 4.09 -3.01 -16.34
CA LYS A 149 5.27 -3.00 -15.46
C LYS A 149 5.07 -3.76 -14.15
N GLY A 150 3.85 -3.80 -13.60
CA GLY A 150 3.54 -4.60 -12.41
C GLY A 150 3.71 -6.09 -12.68
N TRP A 151 3.17 -6.55 -13.80
CA TRP A 151 3.30 -7.93 -14.28
C TRP A 151 4.75 -8.30 -14.59
N PHE A 152 5.52 -7.39 -15.19
CA PHE A 152 6.95 -7.59 -15.41
C PHE A 152 7.71 -7.81 -14.09
N ARG A 153 7.44 -7.00 -13.05
CA ARG A 153 8.05 -7.20 -11.73
C ARG A 153 7.64 -8.55 -11.12
N LYS A 154 6.37 -8.93 -11.23
CA LYS A 154 5.85 -10.21 -10.73
C LYS A 154 6.57 -11.38 -11.39
N GLY A 155 6.68 -11.38 -12.72
CA GLY A 155 7.38 -12.43 -13.46
C GLY A 155 8.87 -12.50 -13.13
N LYS A 156 9.59 -11.37 -13.01
CA LYS A 156 11.01 -11.40 -12.59
C LYS A 156 11.21 -11.91 -11.16
N ALA A 157 10.30 -11.60 -10.24
CA ALA A 157 10.34 -12.14 -8.88
C ALA A 157 10.08 -13.66 -8.87
N LEU A 158 9.05 -14.13 -9.59
CA LEU A 158 8.72 -15.56 -9.71
C LEU A 158 9.85 -16.36 -10.36
N SER A 159 10.44 -15.83 -11.44
CA SER A 159 11.57 -16.47 -12.12
C SER A 159 12.79 -16.56 -11.18
N GLY A 160 13.06 -15.52 -10.38
CA GLY A 160 14.09 -15.55 -9.33
C GLY A 160 13.83 -16.57 -8.22
N LEU A 161 12.56 -16.91 -7.97
CA LEU A 161 12.15 -18.00 -7.05
C LEU A 161 12.17 -19.39 -7.71
N GLY A 162 12.51 -19.49 -9.00
CA GLY A 162 12.47 -20.75 -9.76
C GLY A 162 11.07 -21.20 -10.18
N ARG A 163 10.05 -20.37 -10.00
CA ARG A 163 8.64 -20.64 -10.36
C ARG A 163 8.40 -20.24 -11.82
N GLN A 164 9.04 -20.93 -12.76
CA GLN A 164 9.11 -20.48 -14.16
C GLN A 164 7.75 -20.48 -14.88
N GLU A 165 6.89 -21.47 -14.64
CA GLU A 165 5.55 -21.53 -15.24
C GLU A 165 4.70 -20.32 -14.84
N GLU A 166 4.70 -19.96 -13.55
CA GLU A 166 3.98 -18.81 -13.03
C GLU A 166 4.61 -17.48 -13.50
N ALA A 167 5.93 -17.47 -13.68
CA ALA A 167 6.62 -16.32 -14.26
C ALA A 167 6.18 -16.07 -15.72
N LEU A 168 6.08 -17.14 -16.51
CA LEU A 168 5.57 -17.08 -17.89
C LEU A 168 4.14 -16.57 -17.92
N GLU A 169 3.26 -17.08 -17.06
CA GLU A 169 1.87 -16.60 -16.96
C GLU A 169 1.82 -15.10 -16.62
N ALA A 170 2.64 -14.65 -15.67
CA ALA A 170 2.72 -13.24 -15.31
C ALA A 170 3.20 -12.38 -16.49
N PHE A 171 4.25 -12.80 -17.21
CA PHE A 171 4.73 -12.05 -18.38
C PHE A 171 3.72 -12.02 -19.52
N ASN A 172 3.07 -13.14 -19.82
CA ASN A 172 2.01 -13.21 -20.83
C ASN A 172 0.81 -12.33 -20.47
N THR A 173 0.43 -12.29 -19.19
CA THR A 173 -0.61 -11.37 -18.72
C THR A 173 -0.19 -9.91 -18.94
N GLY A 174 1.08 -9.57 -18.65
CA GLY A 174 1.64 -8.25 -18.95
C GLY A 174 1.60 -7.90 -20.45
N LEU A 175 1.96 -8.85 -21.32
CA LEU A 175 1.90 -8.70 -22.78
C LEU A 175 0.46 -8.56 -23.29
N GLY A 176 -0.52 -9.14 -22.60
CA GLY A 176 -1.94 -8.93 -22.89
C GLY A 176 -2.37 -7.47 -22.72
N PHE A 177 -1.71 -6.72 -21.83
CA PHE A 177 -1.95 -5.28 -21.64
C PHE A 177 -1.03 -4.38 -22.48
N ASP A 178 0.19 -4.84 -22.76
CA ASP A 178 1.20 -4.11 -23.53
C ASP A 178 1.95 -5.06 -24.49
N PRO A 179 1.35 -5.38 -25.65
CA PRO A 179 1.93 -6.36 -26.59
C PRO A 179 3.27 -5.93 -27.19
N GLU A 180 3.56 -4.63 -27.22
CA GLU A 180 4.78 -4.07 -27.79
C GLU A 180 5.91 -3.90 -26.77
N SER A 181 5.70 -4.38 -25.54
CA SER A 181 6.71 -4.30 -24.49
C SER A 181 7.92 -5.20 -24.79
N GLU A 182 8.99 -4.60 -25.30
CA GLU A 182 10.26 -5.30 -25.54
C GLU A 182 10.87 -5.91 -24.27
N GLU A 183 10.66 -5.30 -23.10
CA GLU A 183 11.13 -5.85 -21.83
C GLU A 183 10.43 -7.16 -21.47
N LEU A 184 9.11 -7.23 -21.70
CA LEU A 184 8.33 -8.45 -21.45
C LEU A 184 8.65 -9.54 -22.49
N LYS A 185 8.74 -9.19 -23.78
CA LYS A 185 9.12 -10.14 -24.84
C LYS A 185 10.47 -10.79 -24.54
N LYS A 186 11.47 -9.99 -24.13
CA LYS A 186 12.78 -10.49 -23.71
C LYS A 186 12.70 -11.38 -22.47
N ALA A 187 11.93 -10.96 -21.46
CA ALA A 187 11.80 -11.75 -20.24
C ALA A 187 11.17 -13.13 -20.49
N VAL A 188 10.20 -13.24 -21.41
CA VAL A 188 9.65 -14.53 -21.85
C VAL A 188 10.72 -15.36 -22.55
N ALA A 189 11.50 -14.77 -23.44
CA ALA A 189 12.57 -15.47 -24.16
C ALA A 189 13.74 -15.92 -23.26
N GLU A 190 13.93 -15.25 -22.10
CA GLU A 190 14.93 -15.62 -21.08
C GLU A 190 14.48 -16.81 -20.21
N LEU A 191 13.21 -17.20 -20.23
CA LEU A 191 12.73 -18.34 -19.45
C LEU A 191 13.17 -19.65 -20.11
N ASP A 192 13.97 -20.42 -19.39
CA ASP A 192 14.35 -21.79 -19.76
C ASP A 192 13.25 -22.73 -19.24
N LEU A 193 12.28 -23.03 -20.09
CA LEU A 193 11.12 -23.90 -19.83
C LEU A 193 11.27 -25.24 -20.54
#